data_AF-A0A521V1K9-F1
#
_entry.id   AF-A0A521V1K9-F1
#
_cell.length_a   1.000
_cell.length_b   1.000
_cell.length_c   1.000
_cell.angle_alpha   90.00
_cell.angle_beta   90.00
_cell.angle_gamma   90.00
#
_symmetry.space_group_name_H-M   'P 1'
#
loop_
_entity.id
_entity.type
_entity.pdbx_description
1 polymer ?
#
loop_
_entity_poly.entity_id
_entity_poly.type
_entity_poly.pdbx_seq_one_letter_code
_entity_poly.pdbx_strand_id
1 'polypeptide(L)'
;MNRTPRRGGLGAAVLGLKSALQWRLWLLWILATLLPTLLVALPLWSSLASVFGTALHGEDIASDRNLPLLLEGLLEMGDHLAWIPGSLGASTVLMLLLSPWLTGMVVASMRAGRTLGFGELVRGGLAEYWRLSRMLLWSALPLGLALLAGSGAMAAFASGAEDAVLASEAEAAARNGMIVAGVLFVLAHASVEAGRGWLGADMALRSVIRAWWRGLKLLLRRPLATLLVYVVASVAGYGLALLFAWLRLRVDGGAAVSGFLAAQGIVAMLAFGRIARLYGLGALAAERMRRG
;
A
#
# COMPACT_ATOMS: atom_id res chain seq x y z
N MET A 1 14.42 -37.01 12.51
CA MET A 1 14.59 -35.55 12.70
C MET A 1 14.68 -34.86 11.34
N ASN A 2 13.57 -34.35 10.80
CA ASN A 2 13.58 -33.64 9.51
C ASN A 2 14.20 -32.24 9.69
N ARG A 3 15.45 -32.06 9.24
CA ARG A 3 16.08 -30.76 9.11
C ARG A 3 15.40 -30.01 7.95
N THR A 4 14.32 -29.29 8.23
CA THR A 4 13.78 -28.34 7.24
C THR A 4 14.89 -27.33 6.91
N PRO A 5 15.24 -27.14 5.62
CA PRO A 5 16.33 -26.27 5.23
C PRO A 5 16.09 -24.84 5.73
N ARG A 6 17.17 -24.19 6.18
CA ARG A 6 17.20 -22.78 6.57
C ARG A 6 16.55 -21.96 5.47
N ARG A 7 15.40 -21.34 5.73
CA ARG A 7 14.83 -20.39 4.78
C ARG A 7 15.59 -19.08 4.95
N GLY A 8 16.59 -18.85 4.10
CA GLY A 8 17.19 -17.53 3.95
C GLY A 8 16.14 -16.48 3.57
N GLY A 9 16.52 -15.19 3.60
CA GLY A 9 15.60 -14.09 3.24
C GLY A 9 14.93 -14.29 1.88
N LEU A 10 15.67 -14.82 0.88
CA LEU A 10 15.13 -15.19 -0.43
C LEU A 10 14.03 -16.27 -0.34
N GLY A 11 14.25 -17.33 0.44
CA GLY A 11 13.27 -18.39 0.62
C GLY A 11 11.98 -17.91 1.30
N ALA A 12 12.10 -16.98 2.26
CA ALA A 12 10.95 -16.33 2.88
C ALA A 12 10.22 -15.39 1.91
N ALA A 13 10.94 -14.67 1.05
CA ALA A 13 10.36 -13.79 0.04
C ALA A 13 9.59 -14.58 -1.02
N VAL A 14 10.19 -15.63 -1.58
CA VAL A 14 9.54 -16.51 -2.57
C VAL A 14 8.31 -17.19 -1.99
N LEU A 15 8.39 -17.64 -0.73
CA LEU A 15 7.22 -18.17 -0.04
C LEU A 15 6.13 -17.10 0.12
N GLY A 16 6.49 -15.88 0.51
CA GLY A 16 5.56 -14.76 0.61
C GLY A 16 4.83 -14.49 -0.70
N LEU A 17 5.56 -14.43 -1.82
CA LEU A 17 5.00 -14.26 -3.16
C LEU A 17 4.05 -15.40 -3.53
N LYS A 18 4.43 -16.67 -3.29
CA LYS A 18 3.58 -17.83 -3.57
C LYS A 18 2.31 -17.84 -2.71
N SER A 19 2.45 -17.59 -1.41
CA SER A 19 1.31 -17.56 -0.47
C SER A 19 0.35 -16.40 -0.75
N ALA A 20 0.82 -15.34 -1.41
CA ALA A 20 0.00 -14.22 -1.82
C ALA A 20 -0.90 -14.51 -3.02
N LEU A 21 -0.72 -15.62 -3.76
CA LEU A 21 -1.54 -16.03 -4.92
C LEU A 21 -2.92 -16.62 -4.51
N GLN A 22 -3.61 -15.98 -3.57
CA GLN A 22 -4.93 -16.38 -3.13
C GLN A 22 -6.00 -15.50 -3.79
N TRP A 23 -6.55 -15.96 -4.91
CA TRP A 23 -7.51 -15.19 -5.71
C TRP A 23 -8.73 -14.70 -4.91
N ARG A 24 -9.21 -15.50 -3.94
CA ARG A 24 -10.34 -15.13 -3.06
C ARG A 24 -10.02 -13.90 -2.22
N LEU A 25 -8.79 -13.83 -1.72
CA LEU A 25 -8.29 -12.71 -0.93
C LEU A 25 -8.12 -11.47 -1.82
N TRP A 26 -7.67 -11.63 -3.07
CA TRP A 26 -7.61 -10.53 -4.03
C TRP A 26 -8.99 -9.98 -4.35
N LEU A 27 -9.98 -10.86 -4.58
CA LEU A 27 -11.34 -10.45 -4.86
C LEU A 27 -11.93 -9.66 -3.69
N LEU A 28 -11.77 -10.14 -2.46
CA LEU A 28 -12.22 -9.41 -1.27
C LEU A 28 -11.50 -8.06 -1.10
N TRP A 29 -10.20 -8.00 -1.43
CA TRP A 29 -9.45 -6.76 -1.40
C TRP A 29 -9.99 -5.74 -2.40
N ILE A 30 -10.18 -6.17 -3.66
CA ILE A 30 -10.76 -5.36 -4.74
C ILE A 30 -12.13 -4.84 -4.31
N LEU A 31 -13.03 -5.73 -3.87
CA LEU A 31 -14.37 -5.36 -3.42
C LEU A 31 -14.33 -4.35 -2.26
N ALA A 32 -13.44 -4.54 -1.29
CA ALA A 32 -13.31 -3.61 -0.17
C ALA A 32 -12.81 -2.23 -0.63
N THR A 33 -11.83 -2.18 -1.54
CA THR A 33 -11.29 -0.92 -2.07
C THR A 33 -12.22 -0.23 -3.05
N LEU A 34 -13.15 -0.96 -3.68
CA LEU A 34 -14.18 -0.36 -4.53
C LEU A 34 -15.10 0.56 -3.71
N LEU A 35 -15.37 0.27 -2.44
CA LEU A 35 -16.23 1.11 -1.60
C LEU A 35 -15.72 2.56 -1.46
N PRO A 36 -14.47 2.83 -1.00
CA PRO A 36 -13.94 4.20 -0.97
C PRO A 36 -13.75 4.79 -2.36
N THR A 37 -13.47 3.98 -3.39
CA THR A 37 -13.40 4.48 -4.77
C THR A 37 -14.76 5.00 -5.25
N LEU A 38 -15.84 4.26 -5.01
CA LEU A 38 -17.20 4.65 -5.41
C LEU A 38 -17.66 5.94 -4.73
N LEU A 39 -17.24 6.17 -3.48
CA LEU A 39 -17.53 7.41 -2.74
C LEU A 39 -17.05 8.65 -3.49
N VAL A 40 -15.90 8.57 -4.17
CA VAL A 40 -15.33 9.68 -4.96
C VAL A 40 -15.78 9.62 -6.42
N ALA A 41 -15.83 8.41 -7.00
CA ALA A 41 -16.08 8.22 -8.42
C ALA A 41 -17.52 8.52 -8.83
N LEU A 42 -18.53 8.21 -7.99
CA LEU A 42 -19.93 8.48 -8.32
C LEU A 42 -20.25 9.98 -8.38
N PRO A 43 -19.89 10.80 -7.37
CA PRO A 43 -20.10 12.24 -7.46
C PRO A 43 -19.31 12.85 -8.63
N LEU A 44 -18.07 12.41 -8.83
CA LEU A 44 -17.25 12.86 -9.95
C LEU A 44 -17.94 12.56 -11.29
N TRP A 45 -18.44 11.34 -11.46
CA TRP A 45 -19.16 10.95 -12.66
C TRP A 45 -20.43 11.79 -12.86
N SER A 46 -21.19 12.06 -11.80
CA SER A 46 -22.37 12.92 -11.91
C SER A 46 -22.04 14.35 -12.30
N SER A 47 -20.96 14.94 -11.78
CA SER A 47 -20.49 16.28 -12.16
C SER A 47 -19.99 16.32 -13.60
N LEU A 48 -19.28 15.28 -14.04
CA LEU A 48 -18.85 15.17 -15.44
C LEU A 48 -20.05 14.96 -16.37
N ALA A 49 -21.03 14.15 -15.98
CA ALA A 49 -22.23 13.91 -16.76
C ALA A 49 -23.12 15.15 -16.87
N SER A 50 -23.17 16.02 -15.85
CA SER A 50 -23.94 17.26 -15.93
C SER A 50 -23.34 18.28 -16.90
N VAL A 51 -22.01 18.28 -17.07
CA VAL A 51 -21.31 19.20 -17.97
C VAL A 51 -21.21 18.63 -19.39
N PHE A 52 -20.86 17.34 -19.52
CA PHE A 52 -20.55 16.71 -20.81
C PHE A 52 -21.64 15.79 -21.34
N GLY A 53 -22.62 15.38 -20.52
CA GLY A 53 -23.63 14.38 -20.90
C GLY A 53 -24.68 14.87 -21.90
N THR A 54 -24.80 16.18 -22.11
CA THR A 54 -25.70 16.82 -23.07
C THR A 54 -24.96 17.45 -24.26
N ALA A 55 -23.62 17.38 -24.28
CA ALA A 55 -22.83 17.99 -25.33
C ALA A 55 -22.99 17.21 -26.66
N LEU A 56 -23.50 17.89 -27.69
CA LEU A 56 -23.67 17.34 -29.04
C LEU A 56 -22.36 16.80 -29.66
N HIS A 57 -21.20 17.22 -29.13
CA HIS A 57 -19.84 16.88 -29.56
C HIS A 57 -19.09 15.96 -28.57
N GLY A 58 -19.80 15.16 -27.76
CA GLY A 58 -19.17 14.28 -26.76
C GLY A 58 -18.13 13.31 -27.33
N GLU A 59 -18.31 12.85 -28.58
CA GLU A 59 -17.34 11.99 -29.27
C GLU A 59 -16.07 12.76 -29.72
N ASP A 60 -16.19 14.04 -30.07
CA ASP A 60 -15.03 14.89 -30.45
C ASP A 60 -14.19 15.29 -29.24
N ILE A 61 -14.83 15.49 -28.08
CA ILE A 61 -14.14 15.72 -26.80
C ILE A 61 -13.42 14.45 -26.35
N ALA A 62 -14.05 13.28 -26.48
CA ALA A 62 -13.47 11.99 -26.10
C ALA A 62 -12.32 11.53 -27.03
N SER A 63 -12.24 12.06 -28.25
CA SER A 63 -11.22 11.72 -29.26
C SER A 63 -10.07 12.72 -29.34
N ASP A 64 -9.92 13.60 -28.33
CA ASP A 64 -8.86 14.63 -28.24
C ASP A 64 -8.90 15.69 -29.36
N ARG A 65 -10.03 15.79 -30.08
CA ARG A 65 -10.16 16.68 -31.25
C ARG A 65 -10.55 18.11 -30.90
N ASN A 66 -11.00 18.34 -29.66
CA ASN A 66 -11.43 19.66 -29.20
C ASN A 66 -11.02 19.95 -27.73
N LEU A 67 -9.70 20.09 -27.52
CA LEU A 67 -9.10 20.52 -26.25
C LEU A 67 -9.75 21.79 -25.64
N PRO A 68 -10.08 22.84 -26.43
CA PRO A 68 -10.68 24.06 -25.88
C PRO A 68 -12.01 23.82 -25.15
N LEU A 69 -12.89 22.99 -25.74
CA LEU A 69 -14.18 22.61 -25.14
C LEU A 69 -14.01 21.78 -23.86
N LEU A 70 -12.97 20.94 -23.80
CA LEU A 70 -12.62 20.18 -22.60
C LEU A 70 -12.14 21.11 -21.48
N LEU A 71 -11.33 22.13 -21.80
CA LEU A 71 -10.84 23.10 -20.83
C LEU A 71 -11.97 23.99 -20.30
N GLU A 72 -12.89 24.42 -21.16
CA GLU A 72 -14.06 25.22 -20.77
C GLU A 72 -14.96 24.45 -19.80
N GLY A 73 -15.28 23.18 -20.10
CA GLY A 73 -16.06 22.34 -19.19
C GLY A 73 -15.35 22.03 -17.86
N LEU A 74 -14.02 21.93 -17.85
CA LEU A 74 -13.24 21.80 -16.61
C LEU A 74 -13.27 23.08 -15.76
N LEU A 75 -13.19 24.25 -16.39
CA LEU A 75 -13.27 25.54 -15.70
C LEU A 75 -14.66 25.77 -15.11
N GLU A 76 -15.72 25.45 -15.84
CA GLU A 76 -17.10 25.50 -15.36
C GLU A 76 -17.35 24.54 -14.19
N MET A 77 -16.73 23.36 -14.22
CA MET A 77 -16.80 22.41 -13.12
C MET A 77 -16.08 22.91 -11.87
N GLY A 78 -15.03 23.74 -12.01
CA GLY A 78 -14.17 24.23 -10.93
C GLY A 78 -14.93 24.86 -9.76
N ASP A 79 -15.96 25.65 -10.06
CA ASP A 79 -16.82 26.30 -9.05
C ASP A 79 -17.71 25.29 -8.29
N HIS A 80 -17.89 24.09 -8.83
CA HIS A 80 -18.67 23.00 -8.26
C HIS A 80 -17.83 21.92 -7.56
N LEU A 81 -16.50 22.05 -7.49
CA LEU A 81 -15.60 21.02 -6.91
C LEU A 81 -15.40 21.12 -5.38
N ALA A 82 -16.15 21.97 -4.68
CA ALA A 82 -16.05 22.13 -3.22
C ALA A 82 -16.30 20.82 -2.42
N TRP A 83 -16.97 19.83 -3.03
CA TRP A 83 -17.20 18.51 -2.43
C TRP A 83 -16.00 17.56 -2.50
N ILE A 84 -14.99 17.84 -3.36
CA ILE A 84 -13.82 16.96 -3.57
C ILE A 84 -13.04 16.73 -2.27
N PRO A 85 -12.62 17.77 -1.52
CA PRO A 85 -11.86 17.56 -0.29
C PRO A 85 -12.62 16.71 0.74
N GLY A 86 -13.94 16.94 0.87
CA GLY A 86 -14.80 16.15 1.75
C GLY A 86 -14.87 14.67 1.36
N SER A 87 -15.02 14.38 0.06
CA SER A 87 -15.09 13.00 -0.45
C SER A 87 -13.74 12.29 -0.40
N LEU A 88 -12.64 12.99 -0.67
CA LEU A 88 -11.29 12.46 -0.47
C LEU A 88 -11.01 12.17 1.01
N GLY A 89 -11.45 13.05 1.92
CA GLY A 89 -11.36 12.83 3.36
C GLY A 89 -12.16 11.60 3.79
N ALA A 90 -13.43 11.51 3.40
CA ALA A 90 -14.31 10.39 3.75
C ALA A 90 -13.81 9.04 3.18
N SER A 91 -13.36 9.01 1.92
CA SER A 91 -12.79 7.80 1.31
C SER A 91 -11.48 7.37 1.99
N THR A 92 -10.64 8.33 2.41
CA THR A 92 -9.43 8.06 3.18
C THR A 92 -9.77 7.43 4.54
N VAL A 93 -10.73 8.00 5.27
CA VAL A 93 -11.19 7.46 6.56
C VAL A 93 -11.77 6.06 6.37
N LEU A 94 -12.60 5.84 5.35
CA LEU A 94 -13.16 4.53 5.05
C LEU A 94 -12.07 3.51 4.73
N MET A 95 -11.08 3.86 3.92
CA MET A 95 -9.95 2.96 3.63
C MET A 95 -9.11 2.68 4.87
N LEU A 96 -8.89 3.67 5.74
CA LEU A 96 -8.21 3.48 7.02
C LEU A 96 -8.98 2.50 7.91
N LEU A 97 -10.32 2.58 7.97
CA LEU A 97 -11.16 1.66 8.72
C LEU A 97 -11.21 0.26 8.11
N LEU A 98 -11.14 0.12 6.79
CA LEU A 98 -11.09 -1.18 6.13
C LEU A 98 -9.72 -1.86 6.26
N SER A 99 -8.65 -1.09 6.40
CA SER A 99 -7.28 -1.61 6.37
C SER A 99 -6.94 -2.66 7.46
N PRO A 100 -7.41 -2.57 8.73
CA PRO A 100 -7.22 -3.60 9.74
C PRO A 100 -7.95 -4.89 9.39
N TRP A 101 -9.17 -4.78 8.85
CA TRP A 101 -9.96 -5.93 8.43
C TRP A 101 -9.27 -6.68 7.29
N LEU A 102 -8.82 -5.97 6.26
CA LEU A 102 -8.05 -6.53 5.14
C LEU A 102 -6.77 -7.23 5.62
N THR A 103 -6.04 -6.60 6.53
CA THR A 103 -4.83 -7.18 7.14
C THR A 103 -5.18 -8.40 8.01
N GLY A 104 -6.35 -8.39 8.65
CA GLY A 104 -6.87 -9.48 9.46
C GLY A 104 -7.12 -10.74 8.67
N MET A 105 -7.64 -10.62 7.44
CA MET A 105 -7.83 -11.77 6.55
C MET A 105 -6.51 -12.46 6.20
N VAL A 106 -5.44 -11.67 6.00
CA VAL A 106 -4.07 -12.19 5.78
C VAL A 106 -3.57 -12.90 7.03
N VAL A 107 -3.70 -12.28 8.20
CA VAL A 107 -3.27 -12.86 9.49
C VAL A 107 -4.04 -14.14 9.81
N ALA A 108 -5.35 -14.18 9.57
CA ALA A 108 -6.19 -15.35 9.78
C ALA A 108 -5.79 -16.51 8.86
N SER A 109 -5.52 -16.23 7.58
CA SER A 109 -5.04 -17.25 6.63
C SER A 109 -3.64 -17.76 6.97
N MET A 110 -2.74 -16.90 7.44
CA MET A 110 -1.43 -17.31 7.95
C MET A 110 -1.56 -18.26 9.15
N ARG A 111 -2.44 -17.94 10.11
CA ARG A 111 -2.67 -18.76 11.32
C ARG A 111 -3.31 -20.10 11.00
N ALA A 112 -4.21 -20.14 10.01
CA ALA A 112 -4.85 -21.37 9.58
C ALA A 112 -3.89 -22.32 8.85
N GLY A 113 -2.81 -21.81 8.27
CA GLY A 113 -1.83 -22.63 7.52
C GLY A 113 -2.38 -23.25 6.23
N ARG A 114 -3.60 -22.86 5.80
CA ARG A 114 -4.29 -23.35 4.60
C ARG A 114 -5.01 -22.21 3.90
N THR A 115 -5.42 -22.43 2.66
CA THR A 115 -6.31 -21.51 1.94
C THR A 115 -7.70 -21.50 2.58
N LEU A 116 -8.22 -20.31 2.88
CA LEU A 116 -9.50 -20.14 3.57
C LEU A 116 -10.68 -19.89 2.61
N GLY A 117 -11.87 -20.27 3.08
CA GLY A 117 -13.17 -19.90 2.53
C GLY A 117 -13.42 -18.38 2.48
N PHE A 118 -14.36 -17.89 1.66
CA PHE A 118 -14.80 -16.48 1.74
C PHE A 118 -15.32 -16.14 3.14
N GLY A 119 -16.27 -16.95 3.65
CA GLY A 119 -16.81 -16.75 5.00
C GLY A 119 -15.78 -16.96 6.11
N GLU A 120 -14.74 -17.78 5.89
CA GLU A 120 -13.64 -17.94 6.86
C GLU A 120 -12.69 -16.74 6.83
N LEU A 121 -12.38 -16.19 5.65
CA LEU A 121 -11.58 -14.98 5.48
C LEU A 121 -12.28 -13.79 6.13
N VAL A 122 -13.57 -13.57 5.82
CA VAL A 122 -14.34 -12.44 6.37
C VAL A 122 -14.43 -12.53 7.90
N ARG A 123 -14.84 -13.69 8.45
CA ARG A 123 -14.94 -13.89 9.90
C ARG A 123 -13.57 -13.82 10.58
N GLY A 124 -12.54 -14.41 9.97
CA GLY A 124 -11.17 -14.34 10.45
C GLY A 124 -10.65 -12.90 10.48
N GLY A 125 -10.91 -12.12 9.41
CA GLY A 125 -10.57 -10.71 9.36
C GLY A 125 -11.25 -9.88 10.44
N LEU A 126 -12.54 -10.14 10.70
CA LEU A 126 -13.31 -9.46 11.75
C LEU A 126 -12.81 -9.84 13.15
N ALA A 127 -12.49 -11.11 13.39
CA ALA A 127 -11.94 -11.57 14.66
C ALA A 127 -10.61 -10.88 15.02
N GLU A 128 -9.81 -10.56 14.00
CA GLU A 128 -8.52 -9.88 14.18
C GLU A 128 -8.60 -8.35 14.09
N TYR A 129 -9.77 -7.80 13.76
CA TYR A 129 -9.99 -6.39 13.48
C TYR A 129 -9.44 -5.51 14.60
N TRP A 130 -9.94 -5.67 15.83
CA TRP A 130 -9.58 -4.81 16.94
C TRP A 130 -8.08 -4.82 17.27
N ARG A 131 -7.45 -6.00 17.16
CA ARG A 131 -6.00 -6.11 17.39
C ARG A 131 -5.22 -5.35 16.32
N LEU A 132 -5.63 -5.45 15.06
CA LEU A 132 -4.95 -4.79 13.96
C LEU A 132 -5.28 -3.30 13.86
N SER A 133 -6.45 -2.86 14.35
CA SER A 133 -6.79 -1.44 14.49
C SER A 133 -5.88 -0.77 15.53
N ARG A 134 -5.62 -1.44 16.66
CA ARG A 134 -4.60 -0.99 17.62
C ARG A 134 -3.20 -0.96 17.01
N MET A 135 -2.86 -1.92 16.14
CA MET A 135 -1.59 -1.89 15.39
C MET A 135 -1.54 -0.75 14.37
N LEU A 136 -2.65 -0.39 13.74
CA LEU A 136 -2.74 0.76 12.84
C LEU A 136 -2.50 2.06 13.61
N LEU A 137 -3.18 2.26 14.73
CA LEU A 137 -2.97 3.42 15.60
C LEU A 137 -1.52 3.47 16.11
N TRP A 138 -0.98 2.34 16.57
CA TRP A 138 0.41 2.26 17.01
C TRP A 138 1.40 2.55 15.88
N SER A 139 1.08 2.19 14.63
CA SER A 139 1.96 2.45 13.48
C SER A 139 2.12 3.94 13.15
N ALA A 140 1.18 4.78 13.57
CA ALA A 140 1.30 6.23 13.42
C ALA A 140 2.53 6.77 14.18
N LEU A 141 2.88 6.18 15.33
CA LEU A 141 4.01 6.64 16.14
C LEU A 141 5.37 6.42 15.44
N PRO A 142 5.80 5.20 15.07
CA PRO A 142 7.09 5.00 14.41
C PRO A 142 7.14 5.65 13.01
N LEU A 143 6.03 5.68 12.28
CA LEU A 143 5.98 6.36 10.97
C LEU A 143 6.05 7.87 11.12
N GLY A 144 5.33 8.45 12.08
CA GLY A 144 5.38 9.88 12.40
C GLY A 144 6.78 10.31 12.86
N LEU A 145 7.42 9.52 13.73
CA LEU A 145 8.81 9.78 14.14
C LEU A 145 9.78 9.72 12.95
N ALA A 146 9.60 8.78 12.03
CA ALA A 146 10.42 8.71 10.82
C ALA A 146 10.21 9.90 9.88
N LEU A 147 8.97 10.39 9.75
CA LEU A 147 8.66 11.58 8.96
C LEU A 147 9.28 12.84 9.59
N LEU A 148 9.14 13.03 10.91
CA LEU A 148 9.74 14.15 11.64
C LEU A 148 11.26 14.14 11.56
N ALA A 149 11.88 12.98 11.75
CA ALA A 149 13.32 12.83 11.61
C ALA A 149 13.78 13.04 10.15
N GLY A 150 13.00 12.56 9.18
CA GLY A 150 13.26 12.75 7.75
C GLY A 150 13.17 14.22 7.34
N SER A 151 12.15 14.96 7.78
CA SER A 151 12.03 16.40 7.53
C SER A 151 13.15 17.18 8.20
N GLY A 152 13.55 16.81 9.42
CA GLY A 152 14.70 17.41 10.11
C GLY A 152 16.01 17.17 9.35
N ALA A 153 16.22 15.96 8.83
CA ALA A 153 17.39 15.66 7.99
C ALA A 153 17.37 16.49 6.70
N MET A 154 16.23 16.57 6.00
CA MET A 154 16.10 17.40 4.79
C MET A 154 16.40 18.87 5.08
N ALA A 155 15.90 19.42 6.18
CA ALA A 155 16.19 20.79 6.59
C ALA A 155 17.68 20.99 6.90
N ALA A 156 18.32 20.06 7.62
CA ALA A 156 19.75 20.13 7.92
C ALA A 156 20.62 20.10 6.65
N PHE A 157 20.28 19.26 5.67
CA PHE A 157 20.96 19.25 4.38
C PHE A 157 20.71 20.52 3.56
N ALA A 158 19.50 21.08 3.63
CA ALA A 158 19.18 22.34 2.96
C ALA A 158 19.96 23.52 3.56
N SER A 159 20.06 23.63 4.89
CA SER A 159 20.86 24.66 5.54
C SER A 159 22.35 24.51 5.25
N GLY A 160 22.88 23.28 5.19
CA GLY A 160 24.26 23.04 4.76
C GLY A 160 24.52 23.36 3.28
N ALA A 161 23.47 23.57 2.48
CA ALA A 161 23.57 24.00 1.08
C ALA A 161 23.52 25.53 0.91
N GLU A 162 23.24 26.30 1.97
CA GLU A 162 23.23 27.78 1.90
C GLU A 162 24.64 28.34 1.66
N ASP A 163 25.67 27.61 2.12
CA ASP A 163 27.09 27.93 1.88
C ASP A 163 27.63 27.35 0.55
N ALA A 164 26.79 26.67 -0.24
CA ALA A 164 27.20 26.03 -1.48
C ALA A 164 27.44 27.06 -2.58
N VAL A 165 28.64 27.06 -3.15
CA VAL A 165 29.02 27.97 -4.25
C VAL A 165 28.55 27.41 -5.61
N LEU A 166 28.38 26.09 -5.70
CA LEU A 166 27.99 25.39 -6.92
C LEU A 166 26.55 24.87 -6.85
N ALA A 167 25.79 25.04 -7.93
CA ALA A 167 24.43 24.47 -8.04
C ALA A 167 24.40 22.94 -7.86
N SER A 168 25.46 22.24 -8.28
CA SER A 168 25.59 20.79 -8.12
C SER A 168 25.68 20.35 -6.66
N GLU A 169 26.23 21.19 -5.78
CA GLU A 169 26.35 20.90 -4.35
C GLU A 169 25.00 21.05 -3.65
N ALA A 170 24.24 22.09 -3.98
CA ALA A 170 22.89 22.28 -3.49
C ALA A 170 21.95 21.14 -3.91
N GLU A 171 22.04 20.69 -5.17
CA GLU A 171 21.24 19.55 -5.65
C GLU A 171 21.68 18.23 -5.01
N ALA A 172 22.97 18.03 -4.76
CA ALA A 172 23.47 16.87 -4.02
C ALA A 172 22.95 16.84 -2.58
N ALA A 173 22.92 17.99 -1.89
CA ALA A 173 22.40 18.10 -0.54
C ALA A 173 20.90 17.77 -0.47
N ALA A 174 20.09 18.35 -1.37
CA ALA A 174 18.66 18.05 -1.47
C ALA A 174 18.41 16.55 -1.73
N ARG A 175 19.18 15.95 -2.65
CA ARG A 175 19.12 14.52 -2.94
C ARG A 175 19.49 13.67 -1.73
N ASN A 176 20.55 14.02 -1.00
CA ASN A 176 20.97 13.30 0.20
C ASN A 176 19.91 13.36 1.30
N GLY A 177 19.30 14.53 1.51
CA GLY A 177 18.17 14.70 2.43
C GLY A 177 16.99 13.79 2.09
N MET A 178 16.60 13.75 0.81
CA MET A 178 15.54 12.84 0.34
C MET A 178 15.90 11.36 0.53
N ILE A 179 17.14 10.97 0.25
CA ILE A 179 17.60 9.58 0.45
C ILE A 179 17.50 9.21 1.93
N VAL A 180 17.98 10.06 2.85
CA VAL A 180 17.92 9.81 4.29
C VAL A 180 16.47 9.69 4.76
N ALA A 181 15.60 10.63 4.36
CA ALA A 181 14.18 10.58 4.69
C ALA A 181 13.50 9.29 4.17
N GLY A 182 13.80 8.90 2.93
CA GLY A 182 13.30 7.66 2.33
C GLY A 182 13.76 6.41 3.08
N VAL A 183 15.04 6.33 3.46
CA VAL A 183 15.60 5.21 4.24
C VAL A 183 14.93 5.12 5.60
N LEU A 184 14.79 6.23 6.33
CA LEU A 184 14.13 6.26 7.63
C LEU A 184 12.68 5.77 7.54
N PHE A 185 11.93 6.24 6.54
CA PHE A 185 10.57 5.80 6.29
C PHE A 185 10.50 4.30 6.00
N VAL A 186 11.37 3.78 5.12
CA VAL A 186 11.41 2.35 4.77
C VAL A 186 11.71 1.50 6.00
N LEU A 187 12.66 1.90 6.84
CA LEU A 187 13.00 1.15 8.07
C LEU A 187 11.84 1.15 9.06
N ALA A 188 11.20 2.30 9.28
CA ALA A 188 10.05 2.41 10.17
C ALA A 188 8.88 1.55 9.65
N HIS A 189 8.55 1.66 8.36
CA HIS A 189 7.48 0.89 7.75
C HIS A 189 7.77 -0.62 7.74
N ALA A 190 9.01 -1.03 7.43
CA ALA A 190 9.42 -2.43 7.51
C ALA A 190 9.31 -3.00 8.94
N SER A 191 9.61 -2.20 9.97
CA SER A 191 9.47 -2.62 11.37
C SER A 191 7.99 -2.88 11.76
N VAL A 192 7.07 -2.05 11.27
CA VAL A 192 5.63 -2.18 11.48
C VAL A 192 5.10 -3.42 10.77
N GLU A 193 5.46 -3.62 9.50
CA GLU A 193 5.05 -4.79 8.73
C GLU A 193 5.63 -6.09 9.33
N ALA A 194 6.85 -6.06 9.84
CA ALA A 194 7.43 -7.18 10.57
C ALA A 194 6.65 -7.49 11.86
N GLY A 195 6.20 -6.45 12.57
CA GLY A 195 5.32 -6.59 13.73
C GLY A 195 3.97 -7.23 13.40
N ARG A 196 3.37 -6.88 12.26
CA ARG A 196 2.15 -7.54 11.75
C ARG A 196 2.42 -9.00 11.38
N GLY A 197 3.57 -9.30 10.77
CA GLY A 197 4.02 -10.67 10.53
C GLY A 197 4.13 -11.50 11.83
N TRP A 198 4.63 -10.90 12.92
CA TRP A 198 4.65 -11.53 14.25
C TRP A 198 3.27 -11.83 14.83
N LEU A 199 2.28 -10.95 14.61
CA LEU A 199 0.90 -11.23 15.01
C LEU A 199 0.30 -12.41 14.22
N GLY A 200 0.71 -12.60 12.97
CA GLY A 200 0.35 -13.76 12.17
C GLY A 200 1.05 -15.06 12.60
N ALA A 201 2.32 -14.97 12.99
CA ALA A 201 3.13 -16.13 13.37
C ALA A 201 2.86 -16.64 14.80
N ASP A 202 2.60 -15.75 15.76
CA ASP A 202 2.41 -16.09 17.18
C ASP A 202 0.94 -15.88 17.60
N MET A 203 0.24 -16.99 17.88
CA MET A 203 -1.16 -16.95 18.34
C MET A 203 -1.30 -16.41 19.78
N ALA A 204 -0.29 -16.57 20.62
CA ALA A 204 -0.31 -16.11 22.01
C ALA A 204 -0.04 -14.60 22.14
N LEU A 205 0.46 -13.95 21.09
CA LEU A 205 0.87 -12.55 21.13
C LEU A 205 -0.34 -11.61 21.08
N ARG A 206 -0.76 -11.12 22.24
CA ARG A 206 -1.90 -10.19 22.39
C ARG A 206 -1.51 -8.70 22.36
N SER A 207 -0.25 -8.38 22.67
CA SER A 207 0.23 -7.00 22.79
C SER A 207 0.86 -6.51 21.49
N VAL A 208 0.28 -5.44 20.95
CA VAL A 208 0.72 -4.75 19.73
C VAL A 208 2.12 -4.17 19.88
N ILE A 209 2.40 -3.53 21.02
CA ILE A 209 3.72 -2.95 21.31
C ILE A 209 4.80 -4.05 21.35
N ARG A 210 4.50 -5.18 22.00
CA ARG A 210 5.40 -6.34 22.01
C ARG A 210 5.60 -6.92 20.61
N ALA A 211 4.55 -6.97 19.79
CA ALA A 211 4.66 -7.42 18.40
C ALA A 211 5.53 -6.50 17.55
N TRP A 212 5.31 -5.19 17.62
CA TRP A 212 6.17 -4.21 16.96
C TRP A 212 7.62 -4.31 17.44
N TRP A 213 7.86 -4.39 18.75
CA TRP A 213 9.21 -4.53 19.30
C TRP A 213 9.92 -5.80 18.83
N ARG A 214 9.20 -6.93 18.73
CA ARG A 214 9.73 -8.16 18.13
C ARG A 214 10.02 -8.00 16.63
N GLY A 215 9.18 -7.25 15.91
CA GLY A 215 9.42 -6.85 14.52
C GLY A 215 10.68 -5.99 14.36
N LEU A 216 10.85 -4.99 15.22
CA LEU A 216 12.05 -4.15 15.25
C LEU A 216 13.30 -4.98 15.59
N LYS A 217 13.24 -5.87 16.60
CA LYS A 217 14.33 -6.81 16.91
C LYS A 217 14.62 -7.79 15.77
N LEU A 218 13.63 -8.10 14.92
CA LEU A 218 13.84 -8.91 13.72
C LEU A 218 14.64 -8.12 12.68
N LEU A 219 14.22 -6.89 12.40
CA LEU A 219 14.93 -5.97 11.52
C LEU A 219 16.38 -5.74 11.99
N LEU A 220 16.60 -5.46 13.28
CA LEU A 220 17.94 -5.17 13.80
C LEU A 220 18.87 -6.40 13.82
N ARG A 221 18.37 -7.61 14.09
CA ARG A 221 19.22 -8.81 14.13
C ARG A 221 19.39 -9.48 12.77
N ARG A 222 18.48 -9.25 11.83
CA ARG A 222 18.51 -9.81 10.48
C ARG A 222 18.08 -8.75 9.45
N PRO A 223 18.84 -7.64 9.34
CA PRO A 223 18.44 -6.49 8.51
C PRO A 223 18.33 -6.89 7.05
N LEU A 224 19.36 -7.57 6.52
CA LEU A 224 19.39 -8.00 5.13
C LEU A 224 18.22 -8.93 4.77
N ALA A 225 17.90 -9.91 5.61
CA ALA A 225 16.78 -10.82 5.33
C ALA A 225 15.42 -10.11 5.38
N THR A 226 15.22 -9.23 6.36
CA THR A 226 13.98 -8.47 6.54
C THR A 226 13.77 -7.48 5.41
N LEU A 227 14.81 -6.72 5.06
CA LEU A 227 14.80 -5.76 3.97
C LEU A 227 14.66 -6.46 2.62
N LEU A 228 15.31 -7.60 2.41
CA LEU A 228 15.15 -8.37 1.18
C LEU A 228 13.70 -8.82 0.97
N VAL A 229 13.05 -9.38 1.99
CA VAL A 229 11.62 -9.74 1.90
C VAL A 229 10.77 -8.51 1.60
N TYR A 230 11.04 -7.41 2.30
CA TYR A 230 10.33 -6.15 2.13
C TYR A 230 10.47 -5.59 0.71
N VAL A 231 11.70 -5.51 0.20
CA VAL A 231 12.03 -4.98 -1.12
C VAL A 231 11.48 -5.88 -2.22
N VAL A 232 11.73 -7.20 -2.17
CA VAL A 232 11.26 -8.13 -3.21
C VAL A 232 9.73 -8.09 -3.35
N ALA A 233 9.01 -8.15 -2.24
CA ALA A 233 7.54 -8.11 -2.29
C ALA A 233 7.01 -6.72 -2.69
N SER A 234 7.70 -5.64 -2.33
CA SER A 234 7.33 -4.28 -2.76
C SER A 234 7.60 -4.06 -4.24
N VAL A 235 8.76 -4.46 -4.75
CA VAL A 235 9.11 -4.36 -6.18
C VAL A 235 8.16 -5.21 -7.00
N ALA A 236 7.81 -6.43 -6.56
CA ALA A 236 6.83 -7.25 -7.26
C ALA A 236 5.45 -6.58 -7.31
N GLY A 237 4.94 -6.08 -6.19
CA GLY A 237 3.62 -5.41 -6.17
C GLY A 237 3.59 -4.10 -6.94
N TYR A 238 4.52 -3.18 -6.65
CA TYR A 238 4.57 -1.87 -7.31
C TYR A 238 4.97 -1.96 -8.77
N GLY A 239 5.92 -2.83 -9.12
CA GLY A 239 6.34 -3.05 -10.52
C GLY A 239 5.20 -3.58 -11.38
N LEU A 240 4.44 -4.55 -10.88
CA LEU A 240 3.24 -5.04 -11.58
C LEU A 240 2.13 -3.98 -11.61
N ALA A 241 1.94 -3.20 -10.54
CA ALA A 241 0.99 -2.10 -10.53
C ALA A 241 1.34 -1.02 -11.57
N LEU A 242 2.62 -0.69 -11.72
CA LEU A 242 3.12 0.23 -12.76
C LEU A 242 2.90 -0.33 -14.17
N LEU A 243 3.07 -1.64 -14.37
CA LEU A 243 2.75 -2.29 -15.64
C LEU A 243 1.27 -2.13 -16.00
N PHE A 244 0.37 -2.36 -15.05
CA PHE A 244 -1.07 -2.12 -15.27
C PHE A 244 -1.42 -0.65 -15.45
N ALA A 245 -0.74 0.26 -14.75
CA ALA A 245 -0.91 1.70 -14.95
C ALA A 245 -0.47 2.12 -16.36
N TRP A 246 0.67 1.62 -16.84
CA TRP A 246 1.13 1.83 -18.20
C TRP A 246 0.18 1.24 -19.24
N LEU A 247 -0.34 0.02 -19.01
CA LEU A 247 -1.35 -0.58 -19.87
C LEU A 247 -2.62 0.26 -19.92
N ARG A 248 -3.04 0.83 -18.78
CA ARG A 248 -4.21 1.71 -18.70
C ARG A 248 -4.07 2.96 -19.57
N LEU A 249 -2.86 3.53 -19.67
CA LEU A 249 -2.60 4.68 -20.54
C LEU A 249 -2.68 4.34 -22.04
N ARG A 250 -2.67 3.06 -22.40
CA ARG A 250 -2.80 2.58 -23.79
C ARG A 250 -4.22 2.15 -24.16
N VAL A 251 -5.16 2.24 -23.22
CA VAL A 251 -6.56 1.90 -23.49
C VAL A 251 -7.24 3.12 -24.12
N ASP A 252 -7.79 2.94 -25.31
CA ASP A 252 -8.54 3.97 -26.01
C ASP A 252 -9.78 4.40 -25.23
N GLY A 253 -10.19 5.67 -25.38
CA GLY A 253 -11.29 6.29 -24.61
C GLY A 253 -12.64 5.58 -24.72
N GLY A 254 -12.90 4.85 -25.82
CA GLY A 254 -14.13 4.07 -26.01
C GLY A 254 -14.15 2.71 -25.28
N ALA A 255 -13.02 2.26 -24.73
CA ALA A 255 -12.88 0.92 -24.17
C ALA A 255 -12.95 0.93 -22.63
N ALA A 256 -14.10 1.39 -22.11
CA ALA A 256 -14.35 1.58 -20.68
C ALA A 256 -14.10 0.32 -19.83
N VAL A 257 -14.47 -0.86 -20.34
CA VAL A 257 -14.29 -2.14 -19.64
C VAL A 257 -12.80 -2.46 -19.45
N SER A 258 -11.97 -2.31 -20.48
CA SER A 258 -10.52 -2.52 -20.36
C SER A 258 -9.86 -1.50 -19.44
N GLY A 259 -10.31 -0.24 -19.48
CA GLY A 259 -9.82 0.81 -18.58
C GLY A 259 -10.13 0.47 -17.11
N PHE A 260 -11.34 -0.02 -16.86
CA PHE A 260 -11.76 -0.50 -15.54
C PHE A 260 -10.95 -1.74 -15.09
N LEU A 261 -10.80 -2.75 -15.95
CA LEU A 261 -10.02 -3.95 -15.63
C LEU A 261 -8.55 -3.63 -15.36
N ALA A 262 -7.95 -2.70 -16.12
CA ALA A 262 -6.59 -2.22 -15.87
C ALA A 262 -6.51 -1.51 -14.51
N ALA A 263 -7.50 -0.67 -14.16
CA ALA A 263 -7.58 -0.03 -12.85
C ALA A 263 -7.67 -1.06 -11.71
N GLN A 264 -8.51 -2.10 -11.85
CA GLN A 264 -8.59 -3.18 -10.87
C GLN A 264 -7.30 -3.99 -10.79
N GLY A 265 -6.59 -4.16 -11.91
CA GLY A 265 -5.25 -4.76 -11.96
C GLY A 265 -4.24 -4.02 -11.09
N ILE A 266 -4.22 -2.67 -11.15
CA ILE A 266 -3.37 -1.84 -10.28
C ILE A 266 -3.66 -2.16 -8.81
N VAL A 267 -4.94 -2.11 -8.40
CA VAL A 267 -5.36 -2.37 -7.03
C VAL A 267 -4.98 -3.79 -6.58
N ALA A 268 -5.22 -4.78 -7.43
CA ALA A 268 -4.87 -6.17 -7.16
C ALA A 268 -3.36 -6.36 -6.94
N MET A 269 -2.52 -5.70 -7.73
CA MET A 269 -1.06 -5.81 -7.61
C MET A 269 -0.51 -5.08 -6.36
N LEU A 270 -1.12 -3.96 -5.97
CA LEU A 270 -0.81 -3.30 -4.69
C LEU A 270 -1.19 -4.21 -3.50
N ALA A 271 -2.36 -4.85 -3.56
CA ALA A 271 -2.80 -5.83 -2.57
C ALA A 271 -1.83 -7.03 -2.51
N PHE A 272 -1.48 -7.60 -3.67
CA PHE A 272 -0.53 -8.70 -3.80
C PHE A 272 0.80 -8.40 -3.11
N GLY A 273 1.42 -7.25 -3.38
CA GLY A 273 2.69 -6.87 -2.76
C GLY A 273 2.58 -6.77 -1.24
N ARG A 274 1.49 -6.21 -0.72
CA ARG A 274 1.24 -6.12 0.73
C ARG A 274 1.04 -7.50 1.36
N ILE A 275 0.23 -8.36 0.75
CA ILE A 275 0.00 -9.73 1.23
C ILE A 275 1.31 -10.52 1.24
N ALA A 276 2.11 -10.41 0.17
CA ALA A 276 3.39 -11.08 0.05
C ALA A 276 4.39 -10.66 1.13
N ARG A 277 4.45 -9.36 1.45
CA ARG A 277 5.27 -8.85 2.57
C ARG A 277 4.87 -9.48 3.90
N LEU A 278 3.57 -9.51 4.21
CA LEU A 278 3.09 -10.05 5.48
C LEU A 278 3.38 -11.55 5.62
N TYR A 279 3.14 -12.34 4.58
CA TYR A 279 3.48 -13.77 4.59
C TYR A 279 4.99 -14.00 4.70
N GLY A 280 5.81 -13.26 3.96
CA GLY A 280 7.26 -13.40 4.00
C GLY A 280 7.86 -13.02 5.35
N LEU A 281 7.42 -11.91 5.94
CA LEU A 281 7.88 -11.46 7.26
C LEU A 281 7.36 -12.36 8.37
N GLY A 282 6.13 -12.86 8.25
CA GLY A 282 5.59 -13.89 9.15
C GLY A 282 6.39 -15.19 9.10
N ALA A 283 6.86 -15.60 7.92
CA ALA A 283 7.71 -16.78 7.78
C ALA A 283 9.07 -16.60 8.49
N LEU A 284 9.68 -15.40 8.41
CA LEU A 284 10.90 -15.07 9.15
C LEU A 284 10.67 -15.03 10.67
N ALA A 285 9.53 -14.49 11.11
CA ALA A 285 9.14 -14.49 12.52
C ALA A 285 8.97 -15.93 13.05
N ALA A 286 8.23 -16.78 12.34
CA ALA A 286 8.02 -18.19 12.69
C ALA A 286 9.32 -19.01 12.69
N GLU A 287 10.29 -18.69 11.83
CA GLU A 287 11.62 -19.30 11.89
C GLU A 287 12.35 -18.91 13.19
N ARG A 288 12.26 -17.64 13.59
CA ARG A 288 12.92 -17.16 14.81
C ARG A 288 12.32 -17.73 16.08
N MET A 289 11.00 -17.91 16.14
CA MET A 289 10.32 -18.57 17.26
C MET A 289 10.81 -20.01 17.46
N ARG A 290 11.10 -20.74 16.38
CA ARG A 290 11.60 -22.12 16.47
C ARG A 290 13.05 -22.23 16.96
N ARG A 291 13.77 -21.12 17.11
CA ARG A 291 15.19 -21.09 17.47
C ARG A 291 15.46 -20.59 18.90
N GLY A 292 14.49 -19.94 19.54
CA GLY A 292 14.61 -19.40 20.89
C GLY A 292 13.74 -20.20 21.83
#